data_AF-A0A3M1N7F8-F1
#
_entry.id   AF-A0A3M1N7F8-F1
#
_cell.length_a   1.000
_cell.length_b   1.000
_cell.length_c   1.000
_cell.angle_alpha   90.00
_cell.angle_beta   90.00
_cell.angle_gamma   90.00
#
_symmetry.space_group_name_H-M   'P 1'
#
loop_
_entity.id
_entity.type
_entity.pdbx_description
1 polymer ?
#
loop_
_entity_poly.entity_id
_entity_poly.type
_entity_poly.pdbx_seq_one_letter_code
_entity_poly.pdbx_strand_id
1 'polypeptide(L)' 'VKHGETGFLVPAHDPAAFHQRVRQLLSDASLRTRMSAAARAYAQQQAWSAVMRALEGYYAEALGLQERRARMRRC' A
#
# COMPACT_ATOMS: atom_id res chain seq x y z
N VAL A 1 -6.86 0.47 -1.20
CA VAL A 1 -7.66 1.10 -2.28
C VAL A 1 -8.04 2.49 -1.84
N LYS A 2 -7.90 3.51 -2.69
CA LYS A 2 -8.50 4.83 -2.50
C LYS A 2 -9.81 4.89 -3.28
N HIS A 3 -10.93 5.04 -2.57
CA HIS A 3 -12.26 4.99 -3.16
C HIS A 3 -12.43 6.06 -4.26
N GLY A 4 -12.92 5.67 -5.43
CA GLY A 4 -13.17 6.54 -6.57
C GLY A 4 -11.93 6.93 -7.39
N GLU A 5 -10.72 6.74 -6.84
CA GLU A 5 -9.46 7.10 -7.49
C GLU A 5 -8.73 5.87 -8.04
N THR A 6 -8.49 4.86 -7.21
CA THR A 6 -7.75 3.64 -7.59
C THR A 6 -8.64 2.40 -7.66
N GLY A 7 -9.95 2.58 -7.48
CA GLY A 7 -10.93 1.50 -7.35
C GLY A 7 -12.16 1.95 -6.58
N PHE A 8 -13.17 1.08 -6.52
CA PHE A 8 -14.32 1.29 -5.66
C PHE A 8 -14.24 0.39 -4.44
N LEU A 9 -14.77 0.91 -3.34
CA LEU A 9 -15.12 0.12 -2.16
C LEU A 9 -16.64 0.04 -2.15
N VAL A 10 -17.16 -1.17 -1.96
CA VAL A 10 -18.59 -1.43 -1.86
C VAL A 10 -18.89 -2.04 -0.50
N PRO A 11 -20.10 -1.84 0.06
CA PRO A 11 -20.51 -2.52 1.28
C PRO A 11 -20.33 -4.04 1.16
N ALA A 12 -19.89 -4.66 2.25
CA ALA A 12 -19.79 -6.11 2.31
C ALA A 12 -21.19 -6.74 2.18
N HIS A 13 -21.27 -7.89 1.51
CA HIS A 13 -22.52 -8.63 1.32
C HIS A 13 -23.63 -7.84 0.58
N ASP A 14 -23.25 -6.86 -0.25
CA ASP A 14 -24.16 -6.15 -1.15
C ASP A 14 -23.83 -6.44 -2.63
N PRO A 15 -24.44 -7.49 -3.21
CA PRO A 15 -24.25 -7.83 -4.62
C PRO A 15 -24.75 -6.74 -5.58
N ALA A 16 -25.76 -5.96 -5.18
CA ALA A 16 -26.34 -4.92 -6.04
C ALA A 16 -25.37 -3.75 -6.18
N ALA A 17 -24.77 -3.29 -5.08
CA ALA A 17 -23.73 -2.27 -5.10
C ALA A 17 -22.48 -2.73 -5.89
N PHE A 18 -22.08 -4.00 -5.72
CA PHE A 18 -20.98 -4.56 -6.52
C PHE A 18 -21.30 -4.55 -8.01
N HIS A 19 -22.46 -5.08 -8.40
CA HIS A 19 -22.92 -5.12 -9.79
C HIS A 19 -22.97 -3.72 -10.41
N GLN A 20 -23.49 -2.72 -9.68
CA GLN A 20 -23.53 -1.33 -10.15
C GLN A 20 -22.14 -0.80 -10.49
N ARG A 21 -21.14 -1.01 -9.62
CA ARG A 21 -19.76 -0.54 -9.85
C ARG A 21 -19.07 -1.29 -10.99
N VAL A 22 -19.30 -2.59 -11.10
CA VAL A 22 -18.78 -3.37 -12.24
C VAL A 22 -19.38 -2.87 -13.55
N ARG A 23 -20.71 -2.67 -13.61
CA ARG A 23 -21.36 -2.11 -14.81
C ARG A 23 -20.80 -0.74 -15.17
N GLN A 24 -20.64 0.15 -14.18
CA GLN A 24 -20.08 1.49 -14.40
C GLN A 24 -18.69 1.41 -15.06
N LEU A 25 -17.81 0.55 -14.58
CA LEU A 25 -16.48 0.36 -15.16
C LEU A 25 -16.56 -0.25 -16.57
N LEU A 26 -17.43 -1.23 -16.79
CA LEU A 26 -17.61 -1.82 -18.13
C LEU A 26 -18.13 -0.79 -19.14
N SER A 27 -19.07 0.08 -18.74
CA SER A 27 -19.68 1.08 -19.62
C SER A 27 -18.83 2.35 -19.83
N ASP A 28 -17.94 2.69 -18.90
CA ASP A 28 -17.12 3.91 -18.98
C ASP A 28 -15.62 3.57 -19.13
N ALA A 29 -15.17 3.55 -20.37
CA ALA A 29 -13.76 3.29 -20.70
C ALA A 29 -12.80 4.39 -20.21
N SER A 30 -13.24 5.65 -20.18
CA SER A 30 -12.42 6.77 -19.70
C SER A 30 -12.15 6.64 -18.20
N LEU A 31 -13.19 6.34 -17.42
CA LEU A 31 -13.09 6.05 -16.00
C LEU A 31 -12.14 4.88 -15.74
N ARG A 32 -12.29 3.76 -16.45
CA ARG A 32 -11.39 2.61 -16.29
C ARG A 32 -9.94 2.98 -16.56
N THR A 33 -9.66 3.73 -17.62
CA THR A 33 -8.29 4.10 -18.00
C THR A 33 -7.65 4.99 -16.95
N ARG A 34 -8.35 6.01 -16.46
CA ARG A 34 -7.83 6.84 -15.35
C ARG A 34 -7.59 6.03 -14.09
N MET A 35 -8.58 5.22 -13.71
CA MET A 35 -8.55 4.47 -12.46
C MET A 35 -7.46 3.39 -12.47
N SER A 36 -7.22 2.73 -13.61
CA SER A 36 -6.15 1.74 -13.75
C SER A 36 -4.76 2.38 -13.70
N ALA A 37 -4.58 3.54 -14.35
CA ALA A 37 -3.34 4.30 -14.28
C ALA A 37 -3.03 4.76 -12.83
N ALA A 38 -4.03 5.32 -12.15
CA ALA A 38 -3.90 5.73 -10.75
C ALA A 38 -3.61 4.52 -9.84
N ALA A 39 -4.30 3.40 -10.02
CA ALA A 39 -4.06 2.17 -9.27
C ALA A 39 -2.65 1.62 -9.46
N ARG A 40 -2.12 1.64 -10.71
CA ARG A 40 -0.75 1.23 -11.02
C ARG A 40 0.27 2.10 -10.29
N ALA A 41 0.13 3.41 -10.40
CA ALA A 41 1.02 4.37 -9.74
C ALA A 41 1.00 4.20 -8.21
N TYR A 42 -0.19 4.03 -7.63
CA TYR A 42 -0.35 3.77 -6.19
C TYR A 42 0.30 2.46 -5.76
N ALA A 43 0.09 1.37 -6.50
CA ALA A 43 0.68 0.07 -6.18
C ALA A 43 2.22 0.08 -6.22
N GLN A 44 2.81 0.83 -7.17
CA GLN A 44 4.27 0.96 -7.28
C GLN A 44 4.90 1.65 -6.07
N GLN A 45 4.17 2.51 -5.36
CA GLN A 45 4.63 3.14 -4.12
C GLN A 45 4.63 2.19 -2.92
N GLN A 46 3.93 1.06 -3.02
CA GLN A 46 3.78 0.07 -1.96
C GLN A 46 4.74 -1.13 -2.15
N ALA A 47 5.89 -0.90 -2.79
CA ALA A 47 6.85 -1.94 -3.09
C ALA A 47 7.38 -2.59 -1.80
N TRP A 48 7.25 -3.92 -1.72
CA TRP A 48 7.76 -4.69 -0.58
C TRP A 48 9.24 -4.44 -0.30
N SER A 49 10.03 -4.18 -1.35
CA SER A 49 11.44 -3.81 -1.24
C SER A 49 11.65 -2.51 -0.45
N ALA A 50 10.77 -1.52 -0.58
CA ALA A 50 10.86 -0.27 0.18
C ALA A 50 10.55 -0.51 1.66
N VAL A 51 9.52 -1.31 1.95
CA VAL A 51 9.15 -1.71 3.32
C VAL A 51 10.30 -2.50 3.98
N MET A 52 10.87 -3.47 3.28
CA MET A 52 11.98 -4.27 3.78
C MET A 52 13.23 -3.45 4.02
N ARG A 53 13.54 -2.48 3.16
CA ARG A 53 14.67 -1.55 3.37
C ARG A 53 14.50 -0.70 4.63
N ALA A 54 13.28 -0.23 4.89
CA ALA A 54 12.99 0.50 6.12
C ALA A 54 13.15 -0.41 7.35
N LEU A 55 12.66 -1.65 7.28
CA LEU A 55 12.81 -2.64 8.35
C LEU A 55 14.28 -2.97 8.65
N GLU A 56 15.10 -3.21 7.61
CA GLU A 56 16.54 -3.41 7.74
C GLU A 56 17.23 -2.23 8.44
N GLY A 57 16.83 -1.00 8.10
CA GLY A 57 17.31 0.21 8.77
C GLY A 57 17.02 0.22 10.27
N TYR A 58 15.82 -0.15 10.68
CA TYR A 58 15.47 -0.25 12.10
C TYR A 58 16.27 -1.33 12.84
N TYR A 59 16.53 -2.47 12.20
CA TYR A 59 17.39 -3.50 12.80
C TYR A 59 18.83 -3.03 12.94
N ALA A 60 19.39 -2.36 11.94
CA ALA A 60 20.73 -1.78 12.03
C ALA A 60 20.82 -0.76 13.18
N GLU A 61 19.81 0.10 13.34
CA GLU A 61 19.74 1.06 14.45
C GLU A 61 19.69 0.36 15.83
N ALA A 62 18.83 -0.65 15.96
CA ALA A 62 18.68 -1.41 17.20
C ALA A 62 19.98 -2.13 17.60
N LEU A 63 20.66 -2.76 16.62
CA LEU A 63 21.96 -3.40 16.84
C LEU A 63 23.01 -2.38 17.27
N GLY A 64 23.08 -1.21 16.62
CA GLY A 64 23.98 -0.14 17.00
C GLY A 64 23.70 0.42 18.40
N LEU A 65 22.43 0.50 18.83
CA LEU A 65 22.06 0.85 20.22
C LEU A 65 22.58 -0.19 21.22
N GLN A 66 22.44 -1.47 20.92
CA GLN A 66 22.92 -2.57 21.78
C GLN A 66 24.44 -2.53 21.94
N GLU A 67 25.18 -2.33 20.84
CA GLU A 67 26.65 -2.26 20.87
C GLU A 67 27.15 -1.10 21.73
N ARG A 68 26.52 0.09 21.59
CA ARG A 68 26.83 1.27 22.42
C ARG A 68 26.59 1.00 23.90
N ARG A 69 25.45 0.40 24.24
CA ARG A 69 25.13 -0.01 25.62
C ARG A 69 26.13 -1.02 26.18
N ALA A 70 26.51 -2.02 25.39
CA ALA A 70 27.49 -3.02 25.79
C ALA A 70 28.88 -2.43 26.00
N ARG A 71 29.27 -1.43 25.20
CA ARG A 71 30.55 -0.72 25.36
C ARG A 71 30.58 0.13 26.64
N MET A 72 29.51 0.87 26.93
CA MET A 72 29.40 1.67 28.16
C MET A 72 29.41 0.83 29.44
N ARG A 73 28.90 -0.41 29.40
CA ARG A 73 28.88 -1.33 30.55
C ARG A 73 30.24 -2.00 30.85
N ARG A 74 31.20 -1.91 29.94
CA ARG A 74 32.52 -2.54 30.06
C ARG A 74 33.62 -1.57 30.55
N CYS A 75 33.29 -0.30 30.71
CA CYS A 75 34.12 0.73 31.34
C CYS A 75 33.69 0.89 32.81
#